data_AF-A0A7S1ZTP5-F1
#
_entry.id   AF-A0A7S1ZTP5-F1
#
_cell.length_a   1.000
_cell.length_b   1.000
_cell.length_c   1.000
_cell.angle_alpha   90.00
_cell.angle_beta   90.00
_cell.angle_gamma   90.00
#
_symmetry.space_group_name_H-M   'P 1'
#
loop_
_entity.id
_entity.type
_entity.pdbx_description
1 polymer ?
#
loop_
_entity_poly.entity_id
_entity_poly.type
_entity_poly.pdbx_seq_one_letter_code
_entity_poly.pdbx_strand_id
1 'polypeptide(L)'
;RIKIMFDYLVPKDPNNATGIAMGGKNVVRSVASLKFETVEPFKPFIAAGLRMIPLPVMHGEDLVCLGFAFTVKSATAGGRNLNVVYLSDISRMLEATEKFIRHSLPPTDLLILDSLPPT
;
A
#
# COMPACT_ATOMS: atom_id res chain seq x y z
N ARG A 1 4.71 23.02 -11.43
CA ARG A 1 5.11 21.60 -11.30
C ARG A 1 3.88 20.76 -11.61
N ILE A 2 3.88 20.03 -12.73
CA ILE A 2 2.76 19.18 -13.15
C ILE A 2 2.66 18.03 -12.14
N LYS A 3 1.49 17.84 -11.50
CA LYS A 3 1.23 16.67 -10.65
C LYS A 3 1.34 15.45 -11.56
N ILE A 4 2.37 14.66 -11.32
CA ILE A 4 2.65 13.43 -12.05
C ILE A 4 1.43 12.53 -11.83
N MET A 5 0.83 12.12 -12.95
CA MET A 5 -0.24 11.13 -13.03
C MET A 5 0.11 9.97 -12.10
N PHE A 6 -0.82 9.53 -11.26
CA PHE A 6 -0.55 8.45 -10.32
C PHE A 6 0.04 7.23 -11.06
N ASP A 7 1.13 6.64 -10.57
CA ASP A 7 1.86 5.55 -11.26
C ASP A 7 1.00 4.30 -11.52
N TYR A 8 -0.15 4.16 -10.85
CA TYR A 8 -1.13 3.10 -11.08
C TYR A 8 -2.08 3.39 -12.26
N LEU A 9 -2.14 4.62 -12.75
CA LEU A 9 -2.81 4.95 -14.00
C LEU A 9 -1.88 4.51 -15.14
N VAL A 10 -2.04 3.24 -15.54
CA VAL A 10 -1.28 2.65 -16.64
C VAL A 10 -1.47 3.51 -17.88
N PRO A 11 -0.41 4.15 -18.42
CA PRO A 11 -0.50 4.80 -19.72
C PRO A 11 -0.89 3.74 -20.74
N LYS A 12 -1.90 4.02 -21.56
CA LYS A 12 -2.26 3.10 -22.64
C LYS A 12 -1.04 2.88 -23.53
N ASP A 13 -0.75 1.63 -23.85
CA ASP A 13 0.09 1.31 -24.99
C ASP A 13 -0.60 1.94 -26.23
N PRO A 14 0.05 2.88 -26.94
CA PRO A 14 -0.53 3.52 -28.12
C PRO A 14 -0.92 2.51 -29.20
N ASN A 15 -0.35 1.29 -29.18
CA ASN A 15 -0.65 0.23 -30.13
C ASN A 15 -1.93 -0.57 -29.80
N ASN A 16 -2.45 -0.50 -28.57
CA ASN A 16 -3.64 -1.24 -28.11
C ASN A 16 -4.91 -0.38 -27.99
N ALA A 17 -4.86 0.88 -28.43
CA ALA A 17 -5.92 1.86 -28.17
C ALA A 17 -6.89 2.11 -29.33
N THR A 18 -6.80 1.38 -30.45
CA THR A 18 -7.67 1.57 -31.61
C THR A 18 -8.82 0.59 -31.63
N GLY A 19 -10.01 1.05 -31.21
CA GLY A 19 -11.26 0.42 -31.59
C GLY A 19 -11.78 1.06 -32.87
N ILE A 20 -12.09 0.26 -33.89
CA ILE A 20 -12.72 0.77 -35.12
C ILE A 20 -14.20 1.04 -34.81
N ALA A 21 -14.63 2.30 -34.95
CA ALA A 21 -16.05 2.62 -34.96
C ALA A 21 -16.66 2.33 -36.34
N MET A 22 -17.95 1.97 -36.40
CA MET A 22 -18.69 1.87 -37.66
C MET A 22 -18.58 3.22 -38.40
N GLY A 23 -17.80 3.24 -39.48
CA GLY A 23 -17.46 4.46 -40.23
C GLY A 23 -15.96 4.75 -40.39
N GLY A 24 -15.06 3.89 -39.92
CA GLY A 24 -13.62 3.96 -40.23
C GLY A 24 -12.84 5.07 -39.50
N LYS A 25 -13.47 5.78 -38.57
CA LYS A 25 -12.78 6.75 -37.69
C LYS A 25 -12.24 6.03 -36.45
N ASN A 26 -10.96 6.22 -36.17
CA ASN A 26 -10.34 5.78 -34.93
C ASN A 26 -10.96 6.55 -33.76
N VAL A 27 -11.70 5.85 -32.89
CA VAL A 27 -12.27 6.43 -31.68
C VAL A 27 -11.35 6.13 -30.52
N VAL A 28 -10.80 7.18 -29.90
CA VAL A 28 -10.06 7.07 -28.65
C VAL A 28 -11.04 6.70 -27.54
N ARG A 29 -11.00 5.43 -27.09
CA ARG A 29 -11.76 4.99 -25.93
C ARG A 29 -10.95 5.22 -24.67
N SER A 30 -11.42 6.07 -23.76
CA SER A 30 -10.81 6.25 -22.44
C SER A 30 -11.46 5.27 -21.47
N VAL A 31 -10.84 4.11 -21.27
CA VAL A 31 -11.26 3.14 -20.24
C VAL A 31 -10.23 3.10 -19.13
N ALA A 32 -10.67 3.04 -17.89
CA ALA A 32 -9.78 2.83 -16.75
C ALA A 32 -9.09 1.46 -16.89
N SER A 33 -7.82 1.39 -16.54
CA SER A 33 -7.04 0.15 -16.47
C SER A 33 -6.66 -0.10 -15.02
N LEU A 34 -6.89 -1.31 -14.52
CA LEU A 34 -6.53 -1.74 -13.17
C LEU A 34 -5.34 -2.70 -13.26
N LYS A 35 -4.24 -2.36 -12.61
CA LYS A 35 -3.14 -3.29 -12.34
C LYS A 35 -3.36 -3.87 -10.95
N PHE A 36 -3.72 -5.15 -10.89
CA PHE A 36 -3.93 -5.87 -9.64
C PHE A 36 -2.73 -6.77 -9.35
N GLU A 37 -2.15 -6.63 -8.15
CA GLU A 37 -1.05 -7.46 -7.67
C GLU A 37 -1.33 -7.89 -6.23
N THR A 38 -1.01 -9.13 -5.90
CA THR A 38 -1.15 -9.66 -4.54
C THR A 38 0.06 -9.24 -3.71
N VAL A 39 -0.21 -8.72 -2.50
CA VAL A 39 0.82 -8.47 -1.49
C VAL A 39 0.91 -9.66 -0.55
N GLU A 40 2.13 -10.17 -0.31
CA GLU A 40 2.36 -11.32 0.56
C GLU A 40 2.69 -10.86 1.99
N PRO A 41 2.16 -11.53 3.04
CA PRO A 41 2.50 -11.23 4.43
C PRO A 41 4.01 -11.26 4.69
N PHE A 42 4.51 -10.29 5.45
CA PHE A 42 5.92 -10.14 5.82
C PHE A 42 6.89 -9.92 4.65
N LYS A 43 6.41 -9.85 3.40
CA LYS A 43 7.23 -9.62 2.22
C LYS A 43 7.17 -8.15 1.79
N PRO A 44 8.31 -7.46 1.70
CA PRO A 44 8.34 -6.08 1.26
C PRO A 44 7.85 -5.90 -0.18
N PHE A 45 7.08 -4.84 -0.42
CA PHE A 45 6.70 -4.38 -1.75
C PHE A 45 6.88 -2.85 -1.84
N ILE A 46 6.83 -2.30 -3.05
CA ILE A 46 6.92 -0.86 -3.29
C ILE A 46 5.60 -0.39 -3.90
N ALA A 47 4.98 0.61 -3.28
CA ALA A 47 3.82 1.31 -3.82
C ALA A 47 4.06 2.82 -3.74
N ALA A 48 3.84 3.52 -4.85
CA ALA A 48 4.06 4.97 -4.96
C ALA A 48 5.43 5.45 -4.41
N GLY A 49 6.49 4.67 -4.64
CA GLY A 49 7.84 4.97 -4.17
C GLY A 49 8.11 4.70 -2.68
N LEU A 50 7.11 4.24 -1.93
CA LEU A 50 7.25 3.84 -0.53
C LEU A 50 7.42 2.33 -0.43
N ARG A 51 8.50 1.88 0.21
CA ARG A 51 8.71 0.46 0.54
C ARG A 51 7.95 0.12 1.82
N MET A 52 7.01 -0.80 1.72
CA MET A 52 6.12 -1.20 2.80
C MET A 52 6.22 -2.71 3.04
N ILE A 53 6.01 -3.14 4.27
CA ILE A 53 5.96 -4.56 4.66
C ILE A 53 4.57 -4.84 5.22
N PRO A 54 3.76 -5.72 4.60
CA PRO A 54 2.46 -6.12 5.13
C PRO A 54 2.59 -6.93 6.42
N LEU A 55 1.76 -6.64 7.39
CA LEU A 55 1.72 -7.27 8.71
C LEU A 55 0.32 -7.87 8.94
N PRO A 56 0.15 -9.20 8.92
CA PRO A 56 -1.15 -9.81 9.13
C PRO A 56 -1.62 -9.61 10.57
N VAL A 57 -2.87 -9.21 10.75
CA VAL A 57 -3.51 -8.99 12.06
C VAL A 57 -4.92 -9.55 12.04
N MET A 58 -5.45 -9.93 13.19
CA MET A 58 -6.86 -10.32 13.26
C MET A 58 -7.76 -9.10 13.24
N HIS A 59 -8.85 -9.21 12.48
CA HIS A 59 -9.99 -8.30 12.47
C HIS A 59 -11.25 -9.10 12.80
N GLY A 60 -11.87 -8.82 13.94
CA GLY A 60 -12.92 -9.67 14.49
C GLY A 60 -12.43 -11.08 14.84
N GLU A 61 -13.30 -12.08 14.67
CA GLU A 61 -13.02 -13.48 15.04
C GLU A 61 -12.28 -14.25 13.92
N ASP A 62 -12.67 -14.04 12.65
CA ASP A 62 -12.28 -14.94 11.55
C ASP A 62 -11.60 -14.25 10.35
N LEU A 63 -11.40 -12.92 10.38
CA LEU A 63 -10.78 -12.19 9.27
C LEU A 63 -9.33 -11.82 9.57
N VAL A 64 -8.44 -12.03 8.60
CA VAL A 64 -7.08 -11.51 8.64
C VAL A 64 -7.00 -10.25 7.78
N CYS A 65 -6.69 -9.13 8.42
CA CYS A 65 -6.39 -7.86 7.77
C CYS A 65 -4.87 -7.61 7.71
N LEU A 66 -4.45 -6.60 6.94
CA LEU A 66 -3.05 -6.20 6.84
C LEU A 66 -2.86 -4.82 7.47
N GLY A 67 -2.00 -4.76 8.49
CA GLY A 67 -1.25 -3.57 8.83
C GLY A 67 0.00 -3.43 7.96
N PHE A 68 0.75 -2.34 8.15
CA PHE A 68 1.94 -2.05 7.37
C PHE A 68 3.05 -1.44 8.22
N ALA A 69 4.28 -1.91 8.00
CA ALA A 69 5.49 -1.25 8.47
C ALA A 69 6.20 -0.55 7.31
N PHE A 70 6.64 0.69 7.52
CA PHE A 70 7.37 1.47 6.53
C PHE A 70 8.24 2.54 7.17
N THR A 71 9.20 3.06 6.43
CA THR A 71 10.09 4.13 6.88
C THR A 71 9.79 5.41 6.12
N VAL A 72 9.49 6.49 6.84
CA VAL A 72 9.28 7.83 6.29
C VAL A 72 10.57 8.62 6.41
N LYS A 73 11.01 9.24 5.31
CA LYS A 73 12.19 10.11 5.32
C LYS A 73 11.84 11.49 5.89
N SER A 74 12.76 12.07 6.66
CA SER A 74 12.58 13.45 7.11
C SER A 74 12.51 14.42 5.93
N ALA A 75 11.61 15.39 6.03
CA ALA A 75 11.54 16.52 5.09
C ALA A 75 12.69 17.53 5.31
N THR A 76 13.32 17.52 6.48
CA THR A 76 14.45 18.41 6.83
C THR A 76 15.79 17.75 6.50
N ALA A 77 16.72 18.54 5.95
CA ALA A 77 18.10 18.12 5.74
C ALA A 77 18.74 17.76 7.10
N GLY A 78 19.28 16.55 7.22
CA GLY A 78 19.83 16.03 8.48
C GLY A 78 18.79 15.49 9.47
N GLY A 79 17.49 15.52 9.13
CA GLY A 79 16.46 14.92 9.98
C GLY A 79 16.47 13.39 9.93
N ARG A 80 16.09 12.76 11.04
CA ARG A 80 16.06 11.31 11.20
C ARG A 80 14.88 10.70 10.43
N ASN A 81 15.10 9.54 9.81
CA ASN A 81 14.03 8.71 9.26
C ASN A 81 13.19 8.10 10.38
N LEU A 82 11.87 8.06 10.21
CA LEU A 82 10.94 7.49 11.18
C LEU A 82 10.45 6.12 10.70
N ASN A 83 10.60 5.11 11.54
CA ASN A 83 10.02 3.79 11.33
C ASN A 83 8.60 3.77 11.90
N VAL A 84 7.62 3.57 11.03
CA VAL A 84 6.20 3.60 11.35
C VAL A 84 5.64 2.19 11.26
N VAL A 85 4.83 1.81 12.25
CA VAL A 85 3.96 0.64 12.21
C VAL A 85 2.51 1.13 12.28
N TYR A 86 1.72 0.79 11.27
CA TYR A 86 0.30 1.14 11.16
C TYR A 86 -0.55 -0.13 11.17
N LEU A 87 -1.44 -0.28 12.13
CA LEU A 87 -2.37 -1.40 12.24
C LEU A 87 -3.81 -0.86 12.29
N SER A 88 -4.56 -1.02 11.20
CA SER A 88 -5.99 -0.65 11.12
C SER A 88 -6.88 -1.79 11.61
N ASP A 89 -7.99 -1.45 12.25
CA ASP A 89 -9.08 -2.36 12.62
C ASP A 89 -8.62 -3.66 13.30
N ILE A 90 -7.61 -3.58 14.16
CA ILE A 90 -7.06 -4.74 14.85
C ILE A 90 -7.95 -5.17 16.01
N SER A 91 -8.44 -6.41 15.99
CA SER A 91 -9.07 -7.04 17.16
C SER A 91 -8.04 -7.73 18.04
N ARG A 92 -7.04 -8.39 17.42
CA ARG A 92 -5.99 -9.13 18.13
C ARG A 92 -4.70 -9.20 17.32
N MET A 93 -3.58 -9.09 18.03
CA MET A 93 -2.26 -9.32 17.45
C MET A 93 -2.02 -10.83 17.21
N LEU A 94 -1.51 -11.17 16.02
CA LEU A 94 -0.97 -12.50 15.75
C LEU A 94 0.43 -12.62 16.35
N GLU A 95 0.76 -13.75 16.96
CA GLU A 95 2.08 -13.99 17.57
C GLU A 95 3.23 -13.80 16.56
N ALA A 96 3.05 -14.31 15.34
CA ALA A 96 4.01 -14.12 14.25
C ALA A 96 4.26 -12.64 13.94
N THR A 97 3.21 -11.81 13.97
CA THR A 97 3.29 -10.38 13.70
C THR A 97 3.98 -9.62 14.82
N GLU A 98 3.63 -9.92 16.08
CA GLU A 98 4.33 -9.37 17.23
C GLU A 98 5.83 -9.71 17.18
N LYS A 99 6.16 -10.99 16.94
CA LYS A 99 7.54 -11.44 16.85
C LYS A 99 8.30 -10.74 15.73
N PHE A 100 7.67 -10.56 14.58
CA PHE A 100 8.27 -9.86 13.44
C PHE A 100 8.54 -8.38 13.76
N ILE A 101 7.57 -7.69 14.37
CA ILE A 101 7.75 -6.29 14.78
C ILE A 101 8.91 -6.15 15.77
N ARG A 102 9.00 -7.04 16.76
CA ARG A 102 10.01 -6.96 17.82
C ARG A 102 11.42 -7.34 17.38
N HIS A 103 11.56 -8.30 16.47
CA HIS A 103 12.86 -8.92 16.19
C HIS A 103 13.36 -8.75 14.76
N SER A 104 12.48 -8.38 13.81
CA SER A 104 12.84 -8.30 12.38
C SER A 104 12.75 -6.88 11.82
N LEU A 105 11.92 -6.02 12.41
CA LEU A 105 11.83 -4.61 12.05
C LEU A 105 12.89 -3.77 12.78
N PRO A 106 13.31 -2.64 12.20
CA PRO A 106 14.05 -1.64 12.96
C PRO A 106 13.20 -1.10 14.12
N PRO A 107 13.81 -0.47 15.15
CA PRO A 107 13.08 0.13 16.26
C PRO A 107 11.93 1.01 15.76
N THR A 108 10.73 0.70 16.23
CA THR A 108 9.51 1.43 15.86
C THR A 108 9.51 2.78 16.56
N ASP A 109 9.42 3.85 15.78
CA ASP A 109 9.42 5.23 16.27
C ASP A 109 7.99 5.77 16.45
N LEU A 110 7.07 5.28 15.63
CA LEU A 110 5.67 5.65 15.66
C LEU A 110 4.80 4.41 15.45
N LEU A 111 3.92 4.14 16.42
CA LEU A 111 2.91 3.09 16.34
C LEU A 111 1.54 3.76 16.21
N ILE A 112 0.85 3.50 15.11
CA ILE A 112 -0.50 3.97 14.84
C ILE A 112 -1.43 2.76 14.94
N LEU A 113 -2.38 2.82 15.86
CA LEU A 113 -3.36 1.77 16.11
C LEU A 113 -4.76 2.35 15.96
N ASP A 114 -5.65 1.54 15.39
CA ASP A 114 -7.06 1.80 15.52
C ASP A 114 -7.54 1.54 16.96
N SER A 115 -8.48 2.35 17.42
CA SER A 115 -9.05 2.29 18.76
C SER A 115 -10.54 2.61 18.65
N LEU A 116 -11.33 1.60 18.34
CA LEU A 116 -12.78 1.69 18.49
C LEU A 116 -13.11 1.73 19.99
N PRO A 117 -13.89 2.71 20.46
CA PRO A 117 -14.28 2.77 21.87
C PRO A 117 -15.14 1.54 22.21
N PRO A 118 -15.03 1.03 23.45
CA PRO A 118 -15.95 0.00 23.92
C PRO A 118 -17.39 0.55 23.88
N THR A 119 -18.29 -0.17 23.21
CA THR A 119 -19.74 0.08 23.23
C THR A 119 -20.36 -0.27 24.56
#